data_AF-A0A671K5F4-F1
#
_entry.id   AF-A0A671K5F4-F1
#
_cell.length_a   1.000
_cell.length_b   1.000
_cell.length_c   1.000
_cell.angle_alpha   90.00
_cell.angle_beta   90.00
_cell.angle_gamma   90.00
#
_symmetry.space_group_name_H-M   'P 1'
#
loop_
_entity.id
_entity.type
_entity.pdbx_description
1 polymer ?
#
loop_
_entity_poly.entity_id
_entity_poly.type
_entity_poly.pdbx_seq_one_letter_code
_entity_poly.pdbx_strand_id
1 'polypeptide(L)'
;MDRHRPLTPDPFTKLVQALRESLQPPPVMPSASACPMAKPATYSGEAATCSGFLLQCSLYFELQPHQFVNDRAKIAFIMSLLSGRVLQWAEALWNLLQCSPLVRSYDAFMDHFR
;
A
#
# COMPACT_ATOMS: atom_id res chain seq x y z
N MET A 1 -12.08 0.32 62.34
CA MET A 1 -12.46 0.70 60.95
C MET A 1 -11.50 1.79 60.50
N ASP A 2 -10.30 1.37 60.12
CA ASP A 2 -9.22 2.24 59.68
C ASP A 2 -9.59 2.94 58.38
N ARG A 3 -9.65 4.27 58.42
CA ARG A 3 -9.91 5.12 57.26
C ARG A 3 -8.64 5.13 56.41
N HIS A 4 -8.70 4.48 55.25
CA HIS A 4 -7.68 4.58 54.21
C HIS A 4 -7.45 6.04 53.82
N ARG A 5 -6.35 6.62 54.29
CA ARG A 5 -5.85 7.93 53.85
C ARG A 5 -5.32 7.78 52.42
N PRO A 6 -5.76 8.58 51.44
CA PRO A 6 -5.15 8.57 50.12
C PRO A 6 -3.71 9.06 50.26
N LEU A 7 -2.75 8.20 49.90
CA LEU A 7 -1.35 8.59 49.83
C LEU A 7 -1.20 9.53 48.62
N THR A 8 -1.00 10.82 48.87
CA THR A 8 -0.64 11.76 47.81
C THR A 8 0.69 11.30 47.21
N PRO A 9 0.80 11.12 45.88
CA PRO A 9 2.05 10.71 45.27
C PRO A 9 3.12 11.75 45.57
N ASP A 10 4.30 11.28 45.96
CA ASP A 10 5.44 12.13 46.24
C ASP A 10 5.91 12.88 44.96
N PRO A 11 6.63 14.01 45.11
CA PRO A 11 7.05 14.83 43.98
C PRO A 11 7.93 14.09 42.97
N PHE A 12 8.70 13.10 43.43
CA PHE A 12 9.55 12.28 42.58
C PHE A 12 8.71 11.37 41.68
N THR A 13 7.67 10.75 42.23
CA THR A 13 6.68 9.97 41.48
C THR A 13 5.99 10.79 40.39
N LYS A 14 5.71 12.07 40.65
CA LYS A 14 5.15 12.98 39.62
C LYS A 14 6.12 13.24 38.47
N LEU A 15 7.41 13.43 38.76
CA LEU A 15 8.43 13.67 37.74
C LEU A 15 8.65 12.43 36.87
N VAL A 16 8.72 11.25 37.50
CA VAL A 16 8.83 9.97 36.80
C VAL A 16 7.62 9.74 35.89
N GLN A 17 6.41 10.07 36.36
CA GLN A 17 5.18 9.97 35.55
C GLN A 17 5.20 10.92 34.36
N ALA A 18 5.60 12.18 34.55
CA ALA A 18 5.69 13.17 33.47
C ALA A 18 6.73 12.78 32.41
N LEU A 19 7.87 12.21 32.82
CA LEU A 19 8.87 11.66 31.90
C LEU A 19 8.32 10.46 31.13
N ARG A 20 7.60 9.56 31.80
CA ARG A 20 6.90 8.45 31.16
C ARG A 20 5.92 8.93 30.08
N GLU A 21 5.15 9.97 30.38
CA GLU A 21 4.16 10.54 29.45
C GLU A 21 4.84 11.23 28.28
N SER A 22 5.98 11.88 28.50
CA SER A 22 6.79 12.49 27.45
C SER A 22 7.50 11.47 26.56
N LEU A 23 7.80 10.28 27.10
CA LEU A 23 8.44 9.17 26.38
C LEU A 23 7.44 8.20 25.75
N GLN A 24 6.14 8.36 26.01
CA GLN A 24 5.14 7.57 25.31
C GLN A 24 5.16 7.96 23.83
N PRO A 25 5.31 7.00 22.91
CA PRO A 25 5.14 7.29 21.50
C PRO A 25 3.75 7.91 21.31
N PRO A 26 3.61 8.94 20.46
CA PRO A 26 2.32 9.56 20.21
C PRO A 26 1.33 8.44 19.87
N PRO A 27 0.08 8.50 20.36
CA PRO A 27 -0.93 7.54 19.99
C PRO A 27 -0.96 7.49 18.46
N VAL A 28 -0.64 6.33 17.91
CA VAL A 28 -0.78 6.05 16.49
C VAL A 28 -2.26 6.17 16.19
N MET A 29 -2.70 7.38 15.86
CA MET A 29 -4.00 7.56 15.25
C MET A 29 -3.97 6.65 14.01
N PRO A 30 -4.91 5.70 13.86
CA PRO A 30 -5.06 5.04 12.58
C PRO A 30 -5.27 6.18 11.60
N SER A 31 -4.26 6.43 10.76
CA SER A 31 -4.32 7.40 9.68
C SER A 31 -5.67 7.18 9.03
N ALA A 32 -6.55 8.18 9.11
CA ALA A 32 -7.93 8.08 8.67
C ALA A 32 -7.90 7.33 7.34
N SER A 33 -8.32 6.07 7.39
CA SER A 33 -8.09 5.15 6.30
C SER A 33 -8.86 5.74 5.13
N ALA A 34 -8.11 6.34 4.21
CA ALA A 34 -8.61 6.82 2.94
C ALA A 34 -9.59 5.77 2.46
N CYS A 35 -10.85 6.17 2.26
CA CYS A 35 -11.95 5.28 1.91
C CYS A 35 -11.42 4.13 1.05
N PRO A 36 -11.45 2.86 1.52
CA PRO A 36 -10.75 1.79 0.84
C PRO A 36 -11.34 1.68 -0.56
N MET A 37 -10.63 2.24 -1.54
CA MET A 37 -11.02 2.07 -2.93
C MET A 37 -11.00 0.57 -3.17
N ALA A 38 -12.10 0.03 -3.70
CA ALA A 38 -12.14 -1.36 -4.06
C ALA A 38 -10.98 -1.65 -5.01
N LYS A 39 -10.20 -2.70 -4.70
CA LYS A 39 -9.12 -3.15 -5.58
C LYS A 39 -9.69 -3.33 -7.00
N PRO A 40 -8.98 -2.90 -8.06
CA PRO A 40 -9.44 -3.09 -9.43
C PRO A 40 -9.78 -4.56 -9.70
N ALA A 41 -10.75 -4.79 -10.59
CA ALA A 41 -11.14 -6.15 -10.94
C ALA A 41 -10.03 -6.89 -11.69
N THR A 42 -10.05 -8.22 -11.63
CA THR A 42 -9.14 -9.04 -12.44
C THR A 42 -9.44 -8.85 -13.92
N TYR A 43 -8.38 -8.83 -14.75
CA TYR A 43 -8.43 -8.61 -16.18
C TYR A 43 -7.96 -9.84 -16.94
N SER A 44 -8.76 -10.32 -17.90
CA SER A 44 -8.46 -11.53 -18.69
C SER A 44 -7.84 -11.25 -20.07
N GLY A 45 -7.68 -9.98 -20.42
CA GLY A 45 -7.03 -9.57 -21.68
C GLY A 45 -8.01 -9.07 -22.76
N GLU A 46 -9.27 -8.80 -22.43
CA GLU A 46 -10.26 -8.32 -23.41
C GLU A 46 -10.02 -6.86 -23.81
N ALA A 47 -9.75 -6.63 -25.09
CA ALA A 47 -9.50 -5.29 -25.63
C ALA A 47 -10.59 -4.27 -25.28
N ALA A 48 -11.86 -4.70 -25.25
CA ALA A 48 -13.00 -3.83 -24.91
C ALA A 48 -12.96 -3.29 -23.46
N THR A 49 -12.29 -3.98 -22.53
CA THR A 49 -12.21 -3.60 -21.11
C THR A 49 -10.83 -3.08 -20.70
N CYS A 50 -9.83 -3.18 -21.58
CA CYS A 50 -8.44 -2.75 -21.35
C CYS A 50 -8.35 -1.31 -20.82
N SER A 51 -8.97 -0.35 -21.50
CA SER A 51 -8.91 1.07 -21.10
C SER A 51 -9.54 1.32 -19.72
N GLY A 52 -10.65 0.63 -19.41
CA GLY A 52 -11.31 0.74 -18.11
C GLY A 52 -10.48 0.13 -16.98
N PHE A 53 -9.86 -1.02 -17.23
CA PHE A 53 -8.93 -1.66 -16.30
C PHE A 53 -7.73 -0.76 -15.97
N LEU A 54 -7.08 -0.19 -17.00
CA LEU A 54 -5.94 0.71 -16.81
C LEU A 54 -6.31 1.98 -16.05
N LEU A 55 -7.50 2.54 -16.31
CA LEU A 55 -8.01 3.69 -15.56
C LEU A 55 -8.19 3.36 -14.07
N GLN A 56 -8.76 2.19 -13.75
CA GLN A 56 -8.92 1.75 -12.36
C GLN A 56 -7.56 1.59 -11.65
N CYS A 57 -6.56 1.04 -12.34
CA CYS A 57 -5.20 0.92 -11.80
C CYS A 57 -4.58 2.30 -11.53
N SER A 58 -4.69 3.25 -12.46
CA SER A 58 -4.16 4.62 -12.28
C SER A 58 -4.79 5.32 -11.08
N LEU A 59 -6.13 5.26 -10.95
CA LEU A 59 -6.84 5.85 -9.81
C LEU A 59 -6.41 5.20 -8.48
N TYR A 60 -6.21 3.89 -8.47
CA TYR A 60 -5.76 3.16 -7.28
C TYR A 60 -4.35 3.60 -6.84
N PHE A 61 -3.45 3.84 -7.80
CA PHE A 61 -2.11 4.36 -7.52
C PHE A 61 -2.12 5.80 -7.01
N GLU A 62 -2.97 6.66 -7.60
CA GLU A 62 -3.13 8.06 -7.19
C GLU A 62 -3.66 8.18 -5.76
N LEU A 63 -4.55 7.27 -5.33
CA LEU A 63 -5.07 7.28 -3.96
C LEU A 63 -4.06 6.74 -2.93
N GLN A 64 -3.10 5.91 -3.36
CA GLN A 64 -2.14 5.24 -2.47
C GLN A 64 -0.68 5.43 -2.94
N PRO A 65 -0.21 6.68 -3.12
CA PRO A 65 1.09 6.95 -3.74
C PRO A 65 2.27 6.40 -2.92
N HIS A 66 2.10 6.28 -1.59
CA HIS A 66 3.08 5.72 -0.68
C HIS A 66 3.27 4.19 -0.84
N GLN A 67 2.30 3.48 -1.40
CA GLN A 67 2.42 2.04 -1.66
C GLN A 67 3.07 1.76 -3.03
N PHE A 68 2.96 2.70 -3.96
CA PHE A 68 3.39 2.56 -5.36
C PHE A 68 4.49 3.56 -5.72
N VAL A 69 5.53 3.60 -4.87
CA VAL A 69 6.64 4.56 -4.95
C VAL A 69 7.56 4.36 -6.15
N ASN A 70 7.54 3.19 -6.78
CA ASN A 70 8.35 2.90 -7.95
C ASN A 70 7.52 2.18 -9.02
N ASP A 71 7.99 2.29 -10.26
CA ASP A 71 7.33 1.69 -11.42
C ASP A 71 7.20 0.18 -11.30
N ARG A 72 8.20 -0.47 -10.71
CA ARG A 72 8.18 -1.92 -10.47
C ARG A 72 7.00 -2.34 -9.58
N ALA A 73 6.65 -1.56 -8.56
CA ALA A 73 5.50 -1.84 -7.69
C ALA A 73 4.18 -1.68 -8.44
N LYS A 74 4.06 -0.66 -9.31
CA LYS A 74 2.89 -0.46 -10.17
C LYS A 74 2.72 -1.61 -11.16
N ILE A 75 3.81 -1.99 -11.84
CA ILE A 75 3.82 -3.10 -12.80
C ILE A 75 3.46 -4.42 -12.12
N ALA A 76 4.09 -4.73 -10.98
CA ALA A 76 3.79 -5.95 -10.22
C ALA A 76 2.31 -6.00 -9.79
N PHE A 77 1.73 -4.86 -9.40
CA PHE A 77 0.32 -4.79 -9.06
C PHE A 77 -0.60 -5.05 -10.25
N ILE A 78 -0.33 -4.42 -11.41
CA ILE A 78 -1.09 -4.69 -12.64
C ILE A 78 -1.01 -6.17 -12.99
N MET A 79 0.19 -6.77 -12.94
CA MET A 79 0.38 -8.19 -13.24
C MET A 79 -0.38 -9.10 -12.26
N SER A 80 -0.47 -8.71 -10.98
CA SER A 80 -1.25 -9.44 -9.97
C SER A 80 -2.76 -9.46 -10.22
N LEU A 81 -3.24 -8.57 -11.09
CA LEU A 81 -4.65 -8.47 -11.49
C LEU A 81 -4.94 -9.22 -12.79
N LEU A 82 -3.93 -9.77 -13.45
CA LEU A 82 -4.10 -10.49 -14.70
C LEU A 82 -4.65 -11.90 -14.43
N SER A 83 -5.42 -12.41 -15.38
CA SER A 83 -6.02 -13.74 -15.32
C SER A 83 -6.03 -14.41 -16.71
N GLY A 84 -6.24 -15.73 -16.75
CA GLY A 84 -6.35 -16.45 -18.02
C GLY A 84 -5.10 -16.31 -18.90
N ARG A 85 -5.29 -16.03 -20.20
CA ARG A 85 -4.20 -15.97 -21.19
C ARG A 85 -3.25 -14.80 -20.98
N VAL A 86 -3.76 -13.65 -20.53
CA VAL A 86 -2.89 -12.48 -20.27
C VAL A 86 -1.98 -12.70 -19.06
N LEU A 87 -2.41 -13.52 -18.08
CA LEU A 87 -1.53 -13.92 -16.99
C LEU A 87 -0.38 -14.83 -17.47
N GLN A 88 -0.65 -15.77 -18.39
CA GLN A 88 0.40 -16.62 -18.97
C GLN A 88 1.45 -15.80 -19.74
N TRP A 89 0.99 -14.79 -20.51
CA TRP A 89 1.87 -13.81 -21.14
C TRP A 89 2.70 -13.04 -20.11
N ALA A 90 2.07 -12.60 -19.02
CA ALA A 90 2.73 -11.87 -17.94
C ALA A 90 3.76 -12.72 -17.20
N GLU A 91 3.49 -14.01 -16.94
CA GLU A 91 4.45 -14.95 -16.35
C GLU A 91 5.66 -15.17 -17.25
N ALA A 92 5.42 -15.37 -18.55
CA ALA A 92 6.49 -15.49 -19.55
C ALA A 92 7.33 -14.20 -19.59
N LEU A 93 6.68 -13.03 -19.61
CA LEU A 93 7.37 -11.76 -19.47
C LEU A 93 8.17 -11.73 -18.17
N TRP A 94 7.57 -11.96 -17.00
CA TRP A 94 8.24 -11.82 -15.71
C TRP A 94 9.54 -12.64 -15.61
N ASN A 95 9.51 -13.87 -16.12
CA ASN A 95 10.67 -14.76 -16.18
C ASN A 95 11.75 -14.24 -17.14
N LEU A 96 11.36 -13.73 -18.32
CA LEU A 96 12.27 -13.08 -19.26
C LEU A 96 12.75 -11.70 -18.75
N LEU A 97 11.96 -11.06 -17.88
CA LEU A 97 12.13 -9.68 -17.44
C LEU A 97 13.05 -9.50 -16.24
N GLN A 98 13.49 -10.56 -15.56
CA GLN A 98 14.51 -10.42 -14.50
C GLN A 98 15.78 -9.68 -14.99
N CYS A 99 16.05 -9.70 -16.30
CA CYS A 99 17.14 -8.94 -16.92
C CYS A 99 16.69 -7.79 -17.86
N SER A 100 15.39 -7.59 -18.10
CA SER A 100 14.92 -6.65 -19.13
C SER A 100 14.53 -5.27 -18.58
N PRO A 101 14.88 -4.17 -19.29
CA PRO A 101 14.52 -2.81 -18.89
C PRO A 101 13.01 -2.52 -18.89
N LEU A 102 12.17 -3.38 -19.46
CA LEU A 102 10.71 -3.21 -19.53
C LEU A 102 10.01 -3.20 -18.16
N VAL A 103 10.54 -3.90 -17.15
CA VAL A 103 10.01 -3.87 -15.76
C VAL A 103 10.54 -2.68 -14.94
N ARG A 104 11.46 -1.89 -15.52
CA ARG A 104 12.07 -0.74 -14.85
C ARG A 104 11.38 0.57 -15.18
N SER A 105 10.55 0.61 -16.21
CA SER A 105 9.80 1.79 -16.63
C SER A 105 8.33 1.43 -16.84
N TYR A 106 7.47 2.15 -16.15
CA TYR A 106 6.03 1.99 -16.28
C TYR A 106 5.55 2.29 -17.70
N ASP A 107 6.08 3.34 -18.33
CA ASP A 107 5.68 3.73 -19.69
C ASP A 107 6.06 2.65 -20.71
N ALA A 108 7.28 2.11 -20.63
CA ALA A 108 7.73 1.04 -21.53
C ALA A 108 6.90 -0.25 -21.37
N PHE A 109 6.43 -0.54 -20.16
CA PHE A 109 5.50 -1.63 -19.90
C PHE A 109 4.14 -1.37 -20.57
N MET A 110 3.59 -0.16 -20.41
CA MET A 110 2.28 0.21 -20.93
C MET A 110 2.23 0.23 -22.47
N ASP A 111 3.33 0.59 -23.13
CA ASP A 111 3.48 0.51 -24.59
C ASP A 111 3.39 -0.92 -25.10
N HIS A 112 3.88 -1.89 -24.33
CA HIS A 112 3.81 -3.32 -24.68
C HIS A 112 2.51 -4.00 -24.24
N PHE A 113 1.80 -3.41 -23.27
CA PHE A 113 0.63 -4.02 -22.64
C PHE A 113 -0.66 -3.85 -23.45
N ARG A 114 -0.74 -2.82 -24.30
CA ARG A 114 -1.94 -2.48 -25.08
C ARG A 114 -2.11 -3.30 -26.35
#